data_AF-A0A087H1B5-F1
#
_entry.id   AF-A0A087H1B5-F1
#
_cell.length_a   1.000
_cell.length_b   1.000
_cell.length_c   1.000
_cell.angle_alpha   90.00
_cell.angle_beta   90.00
_cell.angle_gamma   90.00
#
_symmetry.space_group_name_H-M   'P 1'
#
loop_
_entity.id
_entity.type
_entity.pdbx_description
1 polymer ?
#
loop_
_entity_poly.entity_id
_entity_poly.type
_entity_poly.pdbx_seq_one_letter_code
_entity_poly.pdbx_strand_id
1 'polypeptide(L)'
;MCKPRTCKRSGPQGARMRCCRNQCVDVLSDPNHCRFCFKRCRFAKSCCDGDCVDTNNDPSNCGQCGNECEAGAPCEFGMCGYAAPSSQPKKRKRHPKHRRPRPPPSPDTAHDDE
;
A
#
# COMPACT_ATOMS: atom_id res chain seq x y z
N MET A 1 -32.74 -7.52 -8.96
CA MET A 1 -32.21 -8.70 -8.24
C MET A 1 -30.75 -8.90 -8.59
N CYS A 2 -29.89 -9.18 -7.62
CA CYS A 2 -28.48 -9.46 -7.85
C CYS A 2 -28.29 -10.84 -8.49
N LYS A 3 -27.51 -10.88 -9.57
CA LYS A 3 -27.20 -12.09 -10.33
C LYS A 3 -25.72 -12.44 -10.09
N PRO A 4 -25.37 -13.65 -9.63
CA PRO A 4 -24.00 -14.01 -9.29
C PRO A 4 -22.99 -13.77 -10.43
N ARG A 5 -23.37 -14.04 -11.68
CA ARG A 5 -22.49 -13.83 -12.85
C ARG A 5 -22.25 -12.35 -13.16
N THR A 6 -23.29 -11.52 -13.07
CA THR A 6 -23.18 -10.07 -13.28
C THR A 6 -22.34 -9.44 -12.18
N CYS A 7 -22.59 -9.85 -10.94
CA CYS A 7 -21.90 -9.36 -9.76
C CYS A 7 -20.39 -9.60 -9.82
N LYS A 8 -19.98 -10.81 -10.19
CA LYS A 8 -18.56 -11.16 -10.36
C LYS A 8 -17.80 -10.28 -11.37
N ARG A 9 -18.50 -9.57 -12.26
CA ARG A 9 -17.91 -8.71 -13.31
C ARG A 9 -18.05 -7.22 -13.02
N SER A 10 -18.77 -6.83 -11.96
CA SER A 10 -19.08 -5.43 -11.68
C SER A 10 -18.05 -4.71 -10.80
N GLY A 11 -17.00 -5.39 -10.35
CA GLY A 11 -16.00 -4.83 -9.43
C GLY A 11 -14.74 -4.33 -10.14
N PRO A 12 -13.93 -3.52 -9.44
CA PRO A 12 -12.59 -3.14 -9.90
C PRO A 12 -11.68 -4.36 -10.04
N GLN A 13 -10.56 -4.19 -10.74
CA GLN A 13 -9.56 -5.25 -10.92
C GLN A 13 -9.01 -5.67 -9.55
N GLY A 14 -9.08 -6.97 -9.25
CA GLY A 14 -8.64 -7.54 -7.97
C GLY A 14 -9.75 -7.71 -6.92
N ALA A 15 -10.93 -7.09 -7.08
CA ALA A 15 -12.05 -7.30 -6.17
C ALA A 15 -12.72 -8.67 -6.39
N ARG A 16 -13.23 -9.28 -5.32
CA ARG A 16 -14.01 -10.52 -5.40
C ARG A 16 -15.46 -10.25 -5.06
N MET A 17 -16.18 -9.72 -6.04
CA MET A 17 -17.59 -9.40 -5.88
C MET A 17 -18.44 -10.66 -5.72
N ARG A 18 -19.23 -10.71 -4.64
CA ARG A 18 -20.24 -11.75 -4.39
C ARG A 18 -21.61 -11.13 -4.18
N CYS A 19 -22.61 -11.93 -4.50
CA CYS A 19 -24.01 -11.59 -4.28
C CYS A 19 -24.40 -11.93 -2.84
N CYS A 20 -24.67 -10.94 -2.01
CA CYS A 20 -25.10 -11.09 -0.61
C CYS A 20 -26.46 -10.40 -0.42
N ARG A 21 -27.52 -11.16 -0.15
CA ARG A 21 -28.92 -10.69 -0.03
C ARG A 21 -29.25 -9.55 -1.01
N ASN A 22 -29.12 -9.83 -2.29
CA ASN A 22 -29.48 -8.90 -3.37
C ASN A 22 -28.51 -7.73 -3.62
N GLN A 23 -27.39 -7.66 -2.90
CA GLN A 23 -26.34 -6.65 -3.09
C GLN A 23 -25.03 -7.27 -3.59
N CYS A 24 -24.28 -6.52 -4.38
CA CYS A 24 -22.95 -6.88 -4.83
C CYS A 24 -21.92 -6.26 -3.89
N VAL A 25 -21.22 -7.11 -3.14
CA VAL A 25 -20.24 -6.68 -2.14
C VAL A 25 -18.90 -7.34 -2.44
N ASP A 26 -17.80 -6.63 -2.17
CA ASP A 26 -16.46 -7.18 -2.29
C ASP A 26 -16.09 -7.93 -1.01
N VAL A 27 -15.96 -9.25 -1.10
CA VAL A 27 -15.64 -10.05 0.09
C VAL A 27 -14.16 -10.03 0.47
N LEU A 28 -13.31 -9.32 -0.28
CA LEU A 28 -11.89 -9.17 0.06
C LEU A 28 -11.57 -7.92 0.86
N SER A 29 -12.40 -6.88 0.76
CA SER A 29 -12.15 -5.58 1.38
C SER A 29 -13.27 -5.13 2.33
N ASP A 30 -14.48 -5.66 2.22
CA ASP A 30 -15.61 -5.27 3.07
C ASP A 30 -15.50 -5.92 4.48
N PRO A 31 -15.36 -5.13 5.57
CA PRO A 31 -15.26 -5.65 6.93
C PRO A 31 -16.52 -6.40 7.42
N ASN A 32 -17.68 -6.20 6.80
CA ASN A 32 -18.93 -6.87 7.13
C ASN A 32 -19.19 -8.14 6.30
N HIS A 33 -18.46 -8.30 5.19
CA HIS A 33 -18.62 -9.42 4.25
C HIS A 33 -17.28 -10.12 3.98
N CYS A 34 -16.37 -10.13 4.96
CA CYS A 34 -15.01 -10.60 4.77
C CYS A 34 -14.95 -12.12 4.57
N ARG A 35 -14.40 -12.56 3.43
CA ARG A 35 -14.44 -13.94 2.86
C ARG A 35 -15.82 -14.43 2.45
N PHE A 36 -16.83 -14.20 3.28
CA PHE A 36 -18.18 -14.71 3.15
C PHE A 36 -19.21 -13.62 3.48
N CYS A 37 -20.39 -13.72 2.88
CA CYS A 37 -21.48 -12.81 3.19
C CYS A 37 -21.78 -12.79 4.70
N PHE A 38 -21.93 -11.59 5.26
CA PHE A 38 -22.28 -11.36 6.67
C PHE A 38 -21.25 -11.89 7.68
N LYS A 39 -20.05 -12.27 7.23
CA LYS A 39 -18.93 -12.58 8.12
C LYS A 39 -18.20 -11.28 8.46
N ARG A 40 -18.65 -10.65 9.54
CA ARG A 40 -18.07 -9.40 10.03
C ARG A 40 -16.77 -9.65 10.81
N CYS A 41 -15.76 -8.83 10.55
CA CYS A 41 -14.55 -8.77 11.35
C CYS A 41 -14.84 -8.25 12.76
N ARG A 42 -14.40 -8.99 13.78
CA ARG A 42 -14.58 -8.62 15.19
C ARG A 42 -13.58 -7.52 15.57
N PHE A 43 -13.90 -6.76 16.62
CA PHE A 43 -13.00 -5.75 17.20
C PHE A 43 -12.55 -4.67 16.21
N ALA A 44 -13.42 -4.29 15.27
CA ALA A 44 -13.13 -3.28 14.24
C ALA A 44 -11.88 -3.58 13.39
N LYS A 45 -11.49 -4.85 13.26
CA LYS A 45 -10.45 -5.29 12.33
C LYS A 45 -10.85 -5.01 10.88
N SER A 46 -9.86 -4.75 10.04
CA SER A 46 -10.01 -4.54 8.61
C SER A 46 -10.10 -5.88 7.87
N CYS A 47 -10.80 -5.91 6.74
CA CYS A 47 -10.76 -7.06 5.84
C CYS A 47 -9.64 -6.85 4.83
N CYS A 48 -8.59 -7.67 4.93
CA CYS A 48 -7.45 -7.67 4.01
C CYS A 48 -7.42 -9.02 3.28
N ASP A 49 -7.62 -9.00 1.97
CA ASP A 49 -7.65 -10.19 1.11
C ASP A 49 -8.59 -11.31 1.61
N GLY A 50 -9.69 -10.91 2.24
CA GLY A 50 -10.67 -11.83 2.78
C GLY A 50 -10.30 -12.42 4.15
N ASP A 51 -9.32 -11.86 4.85
CA ASP A 51 -8.98 -12.18 6.22
C ASP A 51 -9.09 -10.95 7.13
N CYS A 52 -9.53 -11.17 8.38
CA CYS A 52 -9.71 -10.08 9.33
C CYS A 52 -8.39 -9.77 10.05
N VAL A 53 -7.78 -8.65 9.67
CA VAL A 53 -6.45 -8.25 10.14
C VAL A 53 -6.56 -7.04 11.06
N ASP A 54 -5.76 -7.05 12.13
CA ASP A 54 -5.62 -5.90 13.01
C ASP A 54 -4.56 -4.95 12.46
N THR A 55 -5.00 -3.99 11.67
CA THR A 55 -4.09 -3.00 11.06
C THR A 55 -3.43 -2.09 12.09
N ASN A 56 -3.82 -2.13 13.37
CA ASN A 56 -3.16 -1.32 14.39
C ASN A 56 -1.88 -1.94 14.93
N ASN A 57 -1.73 -3.26 14.80
CA ASN A 57 -0.67 -4.03 15.45
C ASN A 57 0.01 -5.04 14.54
N ASP A 58 -0.50 -5.27 13.33
CA ASP A 58 0.12 -6.16 12.35
C ASP A 58 1.20 -5.41 11.54
N PRO A 59 2.49 -5.75 11.69
CA PRO A 59 3.58 -5.12 10.93
C PRO A 59 3.49 -5.32 9.42
N SER A 60 2.72 -6.30 8.93
CA SER A 60 2.54 -6.54 7.48
C SER A 60 1.36 -5.78 6.89
N ASN A 61 0.52 -5.17 7.73
CA ASN A 61 -0.73 -4.52 7.36
C ASN A 61 -0.95 -3.23 8.18
N CYS A 62 0.11 -2.52 8.51
CA CYS A 62 0.07 -1.46 9.50
C CYS A 62 -0.65 -0.22 8.95
N GLY A 63 -1.71 0.23 9.61
CA GLY A 63 -2.57 1.34 9.18
C GLY A 63 -3.50 0.99 8.01
N GLN A 64 -3.05 0.16 7.07
CA GLN A 64 -3.83 -0.33 5.94
C GLN A 64 -3.33 -1.70 5.44
N CYS A 65 -4.19 -2.43 4.74
CA CYS A 65 -3.86 -3.73 4.15
C CYS A 65 -2.63 -3.64 3.22
N GLY A 66 -1.70 -4.58 3.37
CA GLY A 66 -0.48 -4.67 2.57
C GLY A 66 0.59 -3.61 2.88
N ASN A 67 0.40 -2.76 3.89
CA ASN A 67 1.43 -1.82 4.33
C ASN A 67 2.38 -2.47 5.32
N GLU A 68 3.48 -3.01 4.79
CA GLU A 68 4.52 -3.63 5.59
C GLU A 68 5.48 -2.57 6.16
N CYS A 69 5.74 -2.64 7.46
CA CYS A 69 6.72 -1.82 8.13
C CYS A 69 8.16 -2.22 7.74
N GLU A 70 9.10 -1.27 7.81
CA GLU A 70 10.52 -1.60 7.62
C GLU A 70 10.96 -2.72 8.58
N ALA A 71 11.89 -3.57 8.14
CA ALA A 71 12.30 -4.75 8.90
C ALA A 71 12.66 -4.42 10.35
N GLY A 72 11.92 -5.01 11.30
CA GLY A 72 12.10 -4.82 12.73
C GLY A 72 11.45 -3.56 13.31
N ALA A 73 10.74 -2.75 12.52
CA ALA A 73 9.91 -1.67 13.03
C ALA A 73 8.58 -2.21 13.58
N PRO A 74 8.19 -1.86 14.82
CA PRO A 74 6.90 -2.26 15.37
C PRO A 74 5.76 -1.53 14.63
N CYS A 75 4.59 -2.18 14.55
CA CYS A 75 3.34 -1.51 14.23
C CYS A 75 2.59 -1.24 15.52
N GLU A 76 2.37 0.03 15.84
CA GLU A 76 1.57 0.43 16.99
C GLU A 76 0.63 1.56 16.60
N PHE A 77 -0.63 1.45 17.02
CA PHE A 77 -1.70 2.40 16.69
C PHE A 77 -1.83 2.67 15.17
N GLY A 78 -1.48 1.68 14.35
CA GLY A 78 -1.53 1.78 12.88
C GLY A 78 -0.39 2.59 12.27
N MET A 79 0.70 2.80 13.02
CA MET A 79 1.88 3.53 12.58
C MET A 79 3.15 2.68 12.73
N CYS A 80 3.90 2.56 11.63
CA CYS A 80 5.20 1.90 11.65
C CYS A 80 6.22 2.74 12.42
N GLY A 81 6.87 2.13 13.41
CA GLY A 81 7.96 2.74 14.17
C GLY A 81 7.54 3.79 15.20
N TYR A 82 6.25 3.86 15.56
CA TYR A 82 5.71 4.84 16.51
C TYR A 82 6.47 4.91 17.84
N ALA A 83 6.85 3.76 18.42
CA ALA A 83 7.66 3.66 19.63
C ALA A 83 9.04 3.03 19.40
N ALA A 84 9.53 3.02 18.15
CA ALA A 84 10.85 2.48 17.88
C ALA A 84 11.92 3.36 18.57
N PRO A 85 12.90 2.77 19.28
CA PRO A 85 14.03 3.53 19.80
C PRO A 85 14.70 4.22 18.61
N SER A 86 14.64 5.55 18.64
CA SER A 86 14.96 6.47 17.55
C SER A 86 15.99 5.93 16.55
N SER A 87 15.56 5.74 15.31
CA SER A 87 16.44 5.64 14.14
C SER A 87 17.34 4.40 14.12
N GLN A 88 16.82 3.25 13.66
CA GLN A 88 17.71 2.46 12.80
C GLN A 88 18.11 3.41 11.66
N PRO A 89 19.42 3.65 11.41
CA PRO A 89 19.82 4.50 10.31
C PRO A 89 19.23 3.84 9.07
N LYS A 90 18.22 4.47 8.47
CA LYS A 90 17.72 4.11 7.14
C LYS A 90 18.99 3.89 6.35
N LYS A 91 19.29 2.64 5.96
CA LYS A 91 20.33 2.38 4.97
C LYS A 91 19.75 3.05 3.73
N ARG A 92 19.97 4.36 3.58
CA ARG A 92 19.67 5.11 2.37
C ARG A 92 20.34 4.26 1.32
N LYS A 93 19.56 3.54 0.52
CA LYS A 93 20.08 2.88 -0.66
C LYS A 93 20.85 3.99 -1.35
N ARG A 94 22.18 3.89 -1.38
CA ARG A 94 23.00 4.88 -2.06
C ARG A 94 22.53 4.79 -3.50
N HIS A 95 21.66 5.70 -3.92
CA HIS A 95 21.41 5.86 -5.34
C HIS A 95 22.79 6.06 -5.96
N PRO A 96 23.16 5.28 -7.00
CA PRO A 96 24.37 5.55 -7.74
C PRO A 96 24.34 7.02 -8.10
N LYS A 97 25.36 7.79 -7.67
CA LYS A 97 25.45 9.19 -8.07
C LYS A 97 25.56 9.16 -9.59
N HIS A 98 24.49 9.45 -10.32
CA HIS A 98 24.57 9.71 -11.74
C HIS A 98 25.63 10.80 -11.90
N ARG A 99 26.79 10.44 -12.46
CA ARG A 99 27.84 11.40 -12.78
C ARG A 99 27.16 12.42 -13.70
N ARG A 100 27.03 13.66 -13.25
CA ARG A 100 26.54 14.73 -14.12
C ARG A 100 27.44 14.75 -15.36
N PRO A 101 26.87 14.75 -16.58
CA PRO A 101 27.65 14.96 -17.79
C PRO A 101 28.46 16.25 -17.67
N ARG A 102 29.69 16.25 -18.18
CA ARG A 102 30.53 17.45 -18.21
C ARG A 102 29.82 18.48 -19.11
N PRO A 103 29.66 19.75 -18.68
CA PRO A 103 29.08 20.76 -19.55
C PRO A 103 29.96 20.93 -20.81
N PRO A 104 29.35 21.29 -21.96
CA PRO A 104 30.09 21.53 -23.19
C PRO A 104 31.07 22.72 -23.01
N PRO A 105 32.19 22.73 -23.75
CA PRO A 105 33.12 23.86 -23.72
C PRO A 105 32.42 25.13 -24.21
N SER A 106 32.68 26.24 -23.53
CA SER A 106 32.20 27.57 -23.92
C SER A 106 32.74 27.93 -25.31
N PRO A 107 31.97 28.63 -26.17
CA PRO A 107 32.50 29.12 -27.43
C PRO A 107 33.59 30.16 -27.16
N ASP A 108 34.77 29.91 -27.71
CA ASP A 108 35.92 30.80 -27.63
C ASP A 108 35.53 32.20 -28.12
N THR A 109 35.78 33.20 -27.28
CA THR A 109 35.83 34.60 -27.73
C THR A 109 37.00 34.72 -28.70
N ALA A 110 36.69 34.83 -30.00
CA ALA A 110 37.64 35.31 -30.99
C ALA A 110 38.15 36.68 -30.50
N HIS A 111 39.43 36.72 -30.11
CA HIS A 111 40.18 37.97 -30.12
C HIS A 111 40.52 38.21 -31.58
N ASP A 112 39.79 39.10 -32.22
CA ASP A 112 40.26 39.75 -33.43
C ASP A 112 41.27 40.83 -32.98
N ASP A 113 42.56 40.55 -33.20
CA ASP A 113 43.64 41.52 -33.11
C ASP A 113 43.44 42.61 -34.16
N GLU A 114 43.30 43.88 -33.73
CA GLU A 114 43.83 45.06 -34.44
C GLU A 114 44.08 46.23 -33.48
#